data_AF-A0A7S2WPF5-F1
#
_entry.id   AF-A0A7S2WPF5-F1
#
_cell.length_a   1.000
_cell.length_b   1.000
_cell.length_c   1.000
_cell.angle_alpha   90.00
_cell.angle_beta   90.00
_cell.angle_gamma   90.00
#
_symmetry.space_group_name_H-M   'P 1'
#
loop_
_entity.id
_entity.type
_entity.pdbx_description
1 polymer ?
#
loop_
_entity_poly.entity_id
_entity_poly.type
_entity_poly.pdbx_seq_one_letter_code
_entity_poly.pdbx_strand_id
1 'polypeptide(L)'
;VEKVLDKALAREDISVLGDLKTNPVQVAMFKVLGLLVVYGIVGMALLPTLAVIRGFGYGIESRLFIVNALILVLALGLFMVTLPIVVWVVKMLLIGKRQTSRTIAACSWTHFRIWVVDRLWDMIAGGIAETFGGTTLLPIIYRGFGARIGKNVFLDDTVLRNPELVEIGDGSIVERGAVLETFVELPSGSIMLDRV
;
A
#
# COMPACT_ATOMS: atom_id res chain seq x y z
N VAL A 1 13.50 4.52 -15.09
CA VAL A 1 13.09 3.23 -15.70
C VAL A 1 14.26 2.54 -16.41
N GLU A 2 14.82 3.11 -17.48
CA GLU A 2 15.88 2.46 -18.31
C GLU A 2 17.13 2.03 -17.53
N LYS A 3 17.68 2.90 -16.66
CA LYS A 3 18.83 2.55 -15.78
C LYS A 3 18.55 1.44 -14.77
N VAL A 4 17.30 1.30 -14.32
CA VAL A 4 16.89 0.24 -13.37
C VAL A 4 16.71 -1.08 -14.11
N LEU A 5 16.15 -1.01 -15.33
CA LEU A 5 15.95 -2.15 -16.20
C LEU A 5 17.29 -2.76 -16.68
N ASP A 6 18.26 -1.92 -17.06
CA ASP A 6 19.60 -2.38 -17.46
C ASP A 6 20.34 -3.05 -16.29
N LYS A 7 20.22 -2.48 -15.09
CA LYS A 7 20.83 -3.03 -13.87
C LYS A 7 20.14 -4.31 -13.39
N ALA A 8 18.85 -4.44 -13.67
CA ALA A 8 18.06 -5.65 -13.45
C ALA A 8 18.52 -6.78 -14.38
N LEU A 9 18.52 -6.53 -15.69
CA LEU A 9 18.85 -7.53 -16.73
C LEU A 9 20.29 -8.06 -16.61
N ALA A 10 21.20 -7.31 -15.99
CA ALA A 10 22.57 -7.73 -15.74
C ALA A 10 22.74 -8.79 -14.63
N ARG A 11 21.68 -9.16 -13.88
CA ARG A 11 21.76 -10.19 -12.84
C ARG A 11 21.37 -11.58 -13.39
N GLU A 12 22.26 -12.56 -13.26
CA GLU A 12 22.04 -13.96 -13.67
C GLU A 12 20.76 -14.58 -13.06
N ASP A 13 20.34 -14.15 -11.87
CA ASP A 13 19.10 -14.62 -11.22
C ASP A 13 17.82 -14.31 -12.04
N ILE A 14 17.86 -13.30 -12.92
CA ILE A 14 16.69 -12.85 -13.68
C ILE A 14 16.48 -13.69 -14.95
N SER A 15 17.53 -14.21 -15.58
CA SER A 15 17.40 -15.07 -16.76
C SER A 15 16.69 -16.38 -16.41
N VAL A 16 17.00 -16.96 -15.24
CA VAL A 16 16.37 -18.18 -14.72
C VAL A 16 14.88 -17.97 -14.40
N LEU A 17 14.50 -16.77 -13.93
CA LEU A 17 13.10 -16.41 -13.64
C LEU A 17 12.33 -15.93 -14.88
N GLY A 18 13.03 -15.47 -15.91
CA GLY A 18 12.49 -15.11 -17.22
C GLY A 18 11.90 -16.31 -17.98
N ASP A 19 12.43 -17.51 -17.71
CA ASP A 19 12.09 -18.74 -18.43
C ASP A 19 10.87 -19.50 -17.82
N LEU A 20 10.37 -19.04 -16.67
CA LEU A 20 9.17 -19.59 -16.04
C LEU A 20 7.92 -19.13 -16.79
N LYS A 21 7.49 -19.90 -17.80
CA LYS A 21 6.16 -19.75 -18.41
C LYS A 21 5.05 -20.10 -17.42
N THR A 22 4.46 -19.10 -16.78
CA THR A 22 3.27 -19.29 -15.94
C THR A 22 2.00 -19.42 -16.79
N ASN A 23 1.13 -20.36 -16.45
CA ASN A 23 -0.15 -20.50 -17.14
C ASN A 23 -1.09 -19.32 -16.82
N PRO A 24 -1.77 -18.73 -17.83
CA PRO A 24 -2.63 -17.56 -17.62
C PRO A 24 -3.81 -17.84 -16.67
N VAL A 25 -4.33 -19.07 -16.67
CA VAL A 25 -5.41 -19.50 -15.76
C VAL A 25 -4.93 -19.52 -14.30
N GLN A 26 -3.68 -19.95 -14.05
CA GLN A 26 -3.12 -19.96 -12.70
C GLN A 26 -2.94 -18.53 -12.18
N VAL A 27 -2.45 -17.62 -13.03
CA VAL A 27 -2.32 -16.19 -12.69
C VAL A 27 -3.69 -15.57 -12.38
N ALA A 28 -4.71 -15.85 -13.19
CA ALA A 28 -6.06 -15.34 -12.96
C ALA A 28 -6.64 -15.86 -11.64
N MET A 29 -6.51 -17.16 -11.36
CA MET A 29 -6.97 -17.76 -10.11
C MET A 29 -6.28 -17.14 -8.89
N PHE A 30 -4.96 -16.92 -8.95
CA PHE A 30 -4.21 -16.24 -7.90
C PHE A 30 -4.70 -14.81 -7.67
N LYS A 31 -4.96 -14.05 -8.74
CA LYS A 31 -5.48 -12.68 -8.65
C LYS A 31 -6.89 -12.66 -8.03
N VAL A 32 -7.78 -13.57 -8.43
CA VAL A 32 -9.14 -13.67 -7.87
C VAL A 32 -9.09 -14.01 -6.38
N LEU A 33 -8.28 -14.99 -5.99
CA LEU A 33 -8.10 -15.35 -4.58
C LEU A 33 -7.54 -14.18 -3.77
N GLY A 34 -6.54 -13.49 -4.30
CA GLY A 34 -5.96 -12.31 -3.65
C GLY A 34 -6.98 -11.18 -3.49
N LEU A 35 -7.80 -10.96 -4.51
CA LEU A 35 -8.86 -9.96 -4.51
C LEU A 35 -9.92 -10.26 -3.43
N LEU A 36 -10.31 -11.53 -3.27
CA LEU A 36 -11.19 -11.96 -2.17
C LEU A 36 -10.58 -11.67 -0.79
N VAL A 37 -9.27 -11.94 -0.62
CA VAL A 37 -8.55 -11.64 0.62
C VAL A 37 -8.52 -10.13 0.89
N VAL A 38 -8.20 -9.32 -0.13
CA VAL A 38 -8.18 -7.85 -0.01
C VAL A 38 -9.55 -7.32 0.39
N TYR A 39 -10.62 -7.74 -0.28
CA TYR A 39 -11.98 -7.32 0.09
C TYR A 39 -12.40 -7.82 1.47
N GLY A 40 -11.96 -9.02 1.88
CA GLY A 40 -12.16 -9.51 3.25
C GLY A 40 -11.49 -8.61 4.29
N ILE A 41 -10.26 -8.15 4.03
CA ILE A 41 -9.52 -7.25 4.92
C ILE A 41 -10.18 -5.87 5.00
N VAL A 42 -10.59 -5.31 3.85
CA VAL A 42 -11.34 -4.03 3.82
C VAL A 42 -12.68 -4.19 4.54
N GLY A 43 -13.36 -5.32 4.37
CA GLY A 43 -14.58 -5.67 5.10
C GLY A 43 -14.37 -5.70 6.61
N MET A 44 -13.25 -6.24 7.08
CA MET A 44 -12.89 -6.20 8.51
C MET A 44 -12.66 -4.77 9.00
N ALA A 45 -12.04 -3.90 8.20
CA ALA A 45 -11.85 -2.49 8.54
C ALA A 45 -13.17 -1.69 8.63
N LEU A 46 -14.24 -2.16 7.96
CA LEU A 46 -15.59 -1.59 8.03
C LEU A 46 -16.37 -2.01 9.29
N LEU A 47 -15.99 -3.09 9.98
CA LEU A 47 -16.74 -3.60 11.12
C LEU A 47 -16.89 -2.57 12.26
N PRO A 48 -15.84 -1.84 12.70
CA PRO A 48 -15.99 -0.81 13.72
C PRO A 48 -16.95 0.32 13.28
N THR A 49 -16.87 0.72 12.01
CA THR A 49 -17.76 1.73 11.42
C THR A 49 -19.21 1.28 11.44
N LEU A 50 -19.50 0.04 11.04
CA LEU A 50 -20.84 -0.54 11.09
C LEU A 50 -21.36 -0.71 12.52
N ALA A 51 -20.48 -1.04 13.46
CA ALA A 51 -20.83 -1.15 14.88
C ALA A 51 -21.25 0.20 15.47
N VAL A 52 -20.58 1.30 15.11
CA VAL A 52 -20.98 2.66 15.50
C VAL A 52 -22.33 3.01 14.88
N ILE A 53 -22.51 2.79 13.57
CA ILE A 53 -23.77 3.09 12.88
C ILE A 53 -24.94 2.30 13.50
N ARG A 54 -24.75 1.01 13.79
CA ARG A 54 -25.80 0.21 14.45
C ARG A 54 -26.02 0.61 15.91
N GLY A 55 -24.96 0.78 16.69
CA GLY A 55 -25.05 1.12 18.10
C GLY A 55 -25.82 2.43 18.34
N PHE A 56 -25.54 3.45 17.53
CA PHE A 56 -26.24 4.73 17.60
C PHE A 56 -27.56 4.74 16.80
N GLY A 57 -27.71 3.92 15.77
CA GLY A 57 -28.92 3.82 14.96
C GLY A 57 -30.11 3.12 15.65
N TYR A 58 -29.86 2.24 16.63
CA TYR A 58 -30.93 1.64 17.46
C TYR A 58 -31.28 2.48 18.69
N GLY A 59 -30.32 3.23 19.23
CA GLY A 59 -30.50 3.98 20.49
C GLY A 59 -31.21 5.33 20.34
N ILE A 60 -31.35 5.82 19.11
CA ILE A 60 -31.90 7.15 18.85
C ILE A 60 -33.09 6.98 17.90
N GLU A 61 -34.31 6.97 18.44
CA GLU A 61 -35.55 7.19 17.68
C GLU A 61 -35.62 8.65 17.14
N SER A 62 -34.51 9.23 16.70
CA SER A 62 -34.44 10.64 16.35
C SER A 62 -34.99 10.86 14.95
N ARG A 63 -36.18 11.47 14.92
CA ARG A 63 -36.71 12.24 13.78
C ARG A 63 -35.84 13.44 13.36
N LEU A 64 -34.67 13.63 13.98
CA LEU A 64 -33.75 14.75 13.73
C LEU A 64 -32.66 14.33 12.75
N PHE A 65 -32.85 14.71 11.49
CA PHE A 65 -31.91 14.50 10.37
C PHE A 65 -30.44 14.86 10.72
N ILE A 66 -30.23 15.90 11.51
CA ILE A 66 -28.90 16.42 11.88
C ILE A 66 -28.08 15.40 12.69
N VAL A 67 -28.70 14.67 13.61
CA VAL A 67 -27.99 13.70 14.47
C VAL A 67 -27.51 12.51 13.64
N ASN A 68 -28.37 11.99 12.75
CA ASN A 68 -28.00 10.92 11.82
C ASN A 68 -26.89 11.35 10.85
N ALA A 69 -26.93 12.59 10.35
CA ALA A 69 -25.88 13.14 9.51
C ALA A 69 -24.54 13.23 10.26
N LEU A 70 -24.55 13.68 11.52
CA LEU A 70 -23.34 13.75 12.34
C LEU A 70 -22.74 12.36 12.59
N ILE A 71 -23.57 11.37 12.92
CA ILE A 71 -23.13 9.98 13.12
C ILE A 71 -22.48 9.43 11.85
N LEU A 72 -23.07 9.71 10.68
CA LEU A 72 -22.50 9.28 9.40
C LEU A 72 -21.12 9.89 9.16
N VAL A 73 -20.94 11.19 9.40
CA VAL A 73 -19.65 11.87 9.26
C VAL A 73 -18.61 11.27 10.20
N LEU A 74 -18.97 11.04 11.47
CA LEU A 74 -18.07 10.41 12.45
C LEU A 74 -17.71 8.96 12.06
N ALA A 75 -18.67 8.21 11.54
CA ALA A 75 -18.46 6.83 11.08
C ALA A 75 -17.52 6.77 9.87
N LEU A 76 -17.68 7.69 8.91
CA LEU A 76 -16.77 7.83 7.77
C LEU A 76 -15.37 8.25 8.22
N GLY A 77 -15.27 9.22 9.14
CA GLY A 77 -13.99 9.62 9.74
C GLY A 77 -13.29 8.46 10.45
N LEU A 78 -14.05 7.62 11.17
CA LEU A 78 -13.51 6.41 11.79
C LEU A 78 -12.97 5.44 10.74
N PHE A 79 -13.67 5.24 9.63
CA PHE A 79 -13.21 4.37 8.55
C PHE A 79 -11.90 4.85 7.92
N MET A 80 -11.75 6.16 7.74
CA MET A 80 -10.52 6.78 7.23
C MET A 80 -9.31 6.54 8.14
N VAL A 81 -9.53 6.32 9.44
CA VAL A 81 -8.47 6.00 10.40
C VAL A 81 -8.24 4.50 10.54
N THR A 82 -9.31 3.70 10.59
CA THR A 82 -9.20 2.24 10.79
C THR A 82 -8.55 1.55 9.59
N LEU A 83 -8.87 1.97 8.36
CA LEU A 83 -8.36 1.33 7.15
C LEU A 83 -6.82 1.40 7.06
N PRO A 84 -6.16 2.58 7.16
CA PRO A 84 -4.69 2.64 7.17
C PRO A 84 -4.03 1.84 8.29
N ILE A 85 -4.63 1.79 9.48
CA ILE A 85 -4.12 1.00 10.61
C ILE A 85 -4.17 -0.50 10.28
N VAL A 86 -5.30 -0.99 9.76
CA VAL A 86 -5.45 -2.39 9.35
C VAL A 86 -4.44 -2.74 8.26
N VAL A 87 -4.27 -1.87 7.25
CA VAL A 87 -3.26 -2.07 6.19
C VAL A 87 -1.85 -2.13 6.77
N TRP A 88 -1.52 -1.24 7.71
CA TRP A 88 -0.23 -1.24 8.39
C TRP A 88 0.02 -2.54 9.18
N VAL A 89 -0.99 -3.02 9.91
CA VAL A 89 -0.91 -4.29 10.65
C VAL A 89 -0.74 -5.47 9.70
N VAL A 90 -1.56 -5.55 8.64
CA VAL A 90 -1.48 -6.61 7.63
C VAL A 90 -0.11 -6.63 6.96
N LYS A 91 0.42 -5.45 6.61
CA LYS A 91 1.77 -5.31 6.08
C LYS A 91 2.82 -5.89 7.03
N MET A 92 2.76 -5.50 8.31
CA MET A 92 3.70 -5.99 9.32
C MET A 92 3.59 -7.50 9.53
N LEU A 93 2.40 -8.08 9.43
CA LEU A 93 2.17 -9.52 9.56
C LEU A 93 2.64 -10.32 8.33
N LEU A 94 2.39 -9.83 7.12
CA LEU A 94 2.67 -10.58 5.88
C LEU A 94 4.12 -10.42 5.40
N ILE A 95 4.63 -9.19 5.43
CA ILE A 95 5.94 -8.82 4.87
C ILE A 95 6.93 -8.51 6.00
N GLY A 96 6.46 -7.87 7.08
CA GLY A 96 7.32 -7.37 8.15
C GLY A 96 8.16 -6.17 7.69
N LYS A 97 9.27 -5.93 8.38
CA LYS A 97 10.24 -4.88 8.02
C LYS A 97 11.22 -5.40 6.96
N ARG A 98 10.77 -5.66 5.75
CA ARG A 98 11.69 -6.03 4.66
C ARG A 98 12.47 -4.82 4.20
N GLN A 99 13.78 -4.95 4.15
CA GLN A 99 14.67 -3.89 3.66
C GLN A 99 15.55 -4.37 2.50
N THR A 100 15.34 -5.56 1.95
CA THR A 100 16.28 -6.17 1.00
C THR A 100 15.69 -6.19 -0.42
N SER A 101 16.40 -5.56 -1.35
CA SER A 101 16.19 -5.67 -2.80
C SER A 101 16.36 -7.14 -3.23
N ARG A 102 15.31 -7.72 -3.81
CA ARG A 102 15.27 -9.13 -4.23
C ARG A 102 14.33 -9.31 -5.42
N THR A 103 14.72 -10.18 -6.34
CA THR A 103 13.85 -10.68 -7.42
C THR A 103 13.00 -11.83 -6.87
N ILE A 104 11.70 -11.78 -7.11
CA ILE A 104 10.73 -12.75 -6.59
C ILE A 104 10.01 -13.43 -7.75
N ALA A 105 10.06 -14.76 -7.74
CA ALA A 105 9.39 -15.60 -8.74
C ALA A 105 7.87 -15.36 -8.78
N ALA A 106 7.34 -15.34 -10.01
CA ALA A 106 5.90 -15.28 -10.28
C ALA A 106 5.15 -16.43 -9.59
N CYS A 107 3.93 -16.17 -9.10
CA CYS A 107 3.07 -17.16 -8.43
C CYS A 107 3.66 -17.84 -7.17
N SER A 108 4.73 -17.30 -6.58
CA SER A 108 5.22 -17.76 -5.27
C SER A 108 4.35 -17.23 -4.13
N TRP A 109 4.35 -17.91 -2.99
CA TRP A 109 3.64 -17.44 -1.78
C TRP A 109 4.13 -16.05 -1.34
N THR A 110 5.41 -15.75 -1.55
CA THR A 110 6.01 -14.44 -1.30
C THR A 110 5.49 -13.36 -2.25
N HIS A 111 5.32 -13.69 -3.53
CA HIS A 111 4.70 -12.81 -4.53
C HIS A 111 3.26 -12.47 -4.14
N PHE A 112 2.48 -13.47 -3.72
CA PHE A 112 1.10 -13.27 -3.27
C PHE A 112 1.01 -12.30 -2.08
N ARG A 113 1.86 -12.47 -1.06
CA ARG A 113 1.90 -11.57 0.11
C ARG A 113 2.20 -10.12 -0.29
N ILE A 114 3.15 -9.92 -1.20
CA ILE A 114 3.52 -8.58 -1.69
C ILE A 114 2.38 -8.00 -2.51
N TRP A 115 1.78 -8.77 -3.40
CA TRP A 115 0.65 -8.34 -4.21
C TRP A 115 -0.55 -7.90 -3.35
N VAL A 116 -0.87 -8.64 -2.28
CA VAL A 116 -1.97 -8.26 -1.36
C VAL A 116 -1.67 -6.94 -0.65
N VAL A 117 -0.46 -6.76 -0.11
CA VAL A 117 -0.07 -5.51 0.57
C VAL A 117 -0.03 -4.34 -0.41
N ASP A 118 0.49 -4.56 -1.62
CA ASP A 118 0.54 -3.58 -2.70
C ASP A 118 -0.86 -3.09 -3.08
N ARG A 119 -1.82 -4.00 -3.22
CA ARG A 119 -3.22 -3.62 -3.48
C ARG A 119 -3.86 -2.87 -2.32
N LEU A 120 -3.62 -3.30 -1.10
CA LEU A 120 -4.11 -2.59 0.09
C LEU A 120 -3.50 -1.19 0.22
N TRP A 121 -2.22 -1.06 -0.14
CA TRP A 121 -1.52 0.22 -0.17
C TRP A 121 -2.10 1.15 -1.23
N ASP A 122 -2.33 0.67 -2.45
CA ASP A 122 -2.94 1.45 -3.55
C ASP A 122 -4.30 2.05 -3.14
N MET A 123 -5.07 1.39 -2.26
CA MET A 123 -6.35 1.91 -1.77
C MET A 123 -6.23 3.07 -0.78
N ILE A 124 -5.13 3.16 -0.02
CA ILE A 124 -4.95 4.18 1.02
C ILE A 124 -3.96 5.28 0.63
N ALA A 125 -2.99 4.97 -0.24
CA ALA A 125 -1.83 5.83 -0.45
C ALA A 125 -2.22 7.16 -1.11
N GLY A 126 -3.16 7.15 -2.07
CA GLY A 126 -3.71 8.37 -2.67
C GLY A 126 -4.39 9.27 -1.64
N GLY A 127 -5.28 8.71 -0.82
CA GLY A 127 -5.97 9.47 0.23
C GLY A 127 -5.02 10.04 1.28
N ILE A 128 -3.98 9.29 1.66
CA ILE A 128 -2.94 9.78 2.59
C ILE A 128 -2.14 10.91 1.95
N ALA A 129 -1.70 10.76 0.71
CA ALA A 129 -0.91 11.77 0.01
C ALA A 129 -1.72 13.05 -0.23
N GLU A 130 -3.00 12.95 -0.57
CA GLU A 130 -3.87 14.12 -0.74
C GLU A 130 -4.21 14.81 0.58
N THR A 131 -4.44 14.03 1.65
CA THR A 131 -4.87 14.58 2.95
C THR A 131 -3.71 15.19 3.73
N PHE A 132 -2.53 14.58 3.66
CA PHE A 132 -1.34 15.01 4.41
C PHE A 132 -0.27 15.65 3.54
N GLY A 133 -0.53 15.82 2.25
CA GLY A 133 0.42 16.39 1.32
C GLY A 133 0.83 17.82 1.68
N GLY A 134 2.10 18.13 1.46
CA GLY A 134 2.70 19.41 1.83
C GLY A 134 2.88 19.62 3.35
N THR A 135 2.53 18.63 4.18
CA THR A 135 2.72 18.69 5.63
C THR A 135 3.89 17.84 6.11
N THR A 136 4.45 18.19 7.27
CA THR A 136 5.48 17.36 7.93
C THR A 136 4.95 16.00 8.41
N LEU A 137 3.62 15.78 8.39
CA LEU A 137 3.01 14.51 8.78
C LEU A 137 3.23 13.42 7.73
N LEU A 138 3.24 13.75 6.44
CA LEU A 138 3.40 12.77 5.36
C LEU A 138 4.73 11.99 5.48
N PRO A 139 5.90 12.64 5.68
CA PRO A 139 7.14 11.95 6.02
C PRO A 139 7.06 11.06 7.27
N ILE A 140 6.32 11.47 8.31
CA ILE A 140 6.16 10.69 9.55
C ILE A 140 5.36 9.42 9.28
N ILE A 141 4.26 9.53 8.54
CA ILE A 141 3.42 8.40 8.15
C ILE A 141 4.24 7.40 7.34
N TYR A 142 4.97 7.86 6.32
CA TYR A 142 5.80 6.99 5.50
C TYR A 142 6.94 6.32 6.29
N ARG A 143 7.53 7.00 7.28
CA ARG A 143 8.46 6.35 8.24
C ARG A 143 7.79 5.24 9.04
N GLY A 144 6.54 5.43 9.47
CA GLY A 144 5.74 4.39 10.12
C GLY A 144 5.52 3.15 9.23
N PHE A 145 5.36 3.37 7.92
CA PHE A 145 5.33 2.31 6.91
C PHE A 145 6.72 1.78 6.52
N GLY A 146 7.81 2.27 7.12
CA GLY A 146 9.16 1.71 6.96
C GLY A 146 10.10 2.49 6.04
N ALA A 147 9.67 3.63 5.48
CA ALA A 147 10.55 4.48 4.69
C ALA A 147 11.66 5.11 5.53
N ARG A 148 12.84 5.28 4.92
CA ARG A 148 13.97 5.96 5.53
C ARG A 148 13.97 7.41 5.07
N ILE A 149 13.22 8.25 5.77
CA ILE A 149 13.10 9.68 5.43
C ILE A 149 13.82 10.51 6.48
N GLY A 150 14.76 11.33 6.02
CA GLY A 150 15.54 12.26 6.82
C GLY A 150 14.73 13.35 7.53
N LYS A 151 15.45 14.28 8.16
CA LYS A 151 14.91 15.49 8.80
C LYS A 151 14.66 16.57 7.77
N ASN A 152 13.65 17.41 8.02
CA ASN A 152 13.29 18.56 7.17
C ASN A 152 13.04 18.21 5.70
N VAL A 153 12.45 17.03 5.45
CA VAL A 153 12.04 16.62 4.10
C VAL A 153 10.64 17.16 3.81
N PHE A 154 10.49 17.83 2.67
CA PHE A 154 9.20 18.27 2.17
C PHE A 154 8.72 17.30 1.09
N LEU A 155 7.50 16.78 1.28
CA LEU A 155 6.79 15.97 0.30
C LEU A 155 5.49 16.70 0.00
N ASP A 156 5.23 16.99 -1.28
CA ASP A 156 3.96 17.59 -1.71
C ASP A 156 2.85 16.52 -1.69
N ASP A 157 2.45 15.94 -2.83
CA ASP A 157 1.45 14.86 -2.91
C ASP A 157 2.07 13.52 -3.33
N THR A 158 3.35 13.32 -3.03
CA THR A 158 4.10 12.15 -3.52
C THR A 158 3.57 10.85 -2.92
N VAL A 159 3.11 9.95 -3.79
CA VAL A 159 2.73 8.58 -3.43
C VAL A 159 3.97 7.67 -3.48
N LEU A 160 4.43 7.20 -2.31
CA LEU A 160 5.55 6.26 -2.24
C LEU A 160 5.06 4.82 -2.36
N ARG A 161 5.41 4.14 -3.46
CA ARG A 161 5.17 2.69 -3.60
C ARG A 161 6.27 1.91 -2.89
N ASN A 162 5.88 0.93 -2.07
CA ASN A 162 6.77 0.18 -1.17
C ASN A 162 7.69 1.09 -0.33
N PRO A 163 7.13 1.82 0.66
CA PRO A 163 7.88 2.80 1.44
C PRO A 163 9.18 2.23 2.05
N GLU A 164 9.19 0.95 2.42
CA GLU A 164 10.35 0.24 3.00
C GLU A 164 11.61 0.15 2.13
N LEU A 165 11.49 0.44 0.83
CA LEU A 165 12.59 0.43 -0.13
C LEU A 165 13.08 1.84 -0.48
N VAL A 166 12.41 2.89 0.04
CA VAL A 166 12.69 4.29 -0.28
C VAL A 166 13.59 4.90 0.78
N GLU A 167 14.67 5.56 0.34
CA GLU A 167 15.58 6.31 1.19
C GLU A 167 15.72 7.77 0.69
N ILE A 168 15.25 8.72 1.50
CA ILE A 168 15.29 10.15 1.21
C ILE A 168 16.18 10.85 2.23
N GLY A 169 17.20 11.55 1.75
CA GLY A 169 18.17 12.28 2.57
C GLY A 169 17.59 13.52 3.25
N ASP A 170 18.31 14.03 4.26
CA ASP A 170 17.95 15.23 5.01
C ASP A 170 17.83 16.46 4.10
N GLY A 171 16.82 17.31 4.34
CA GLY A 171 16.62 18.57 3.61
C GLY A 171 16.12 18.43 2.17
N SER A 172 15.73 17.22 1.75
CA SER A 172 15.23 16.97 0.39
C SER A 172 13.82 17.55 0.18
N ILE A 173 13.55 18.02 -1.03
CA ILE A 173 12.24 18.48 -1.46
C ILE A 173 11.80 17.60 -2.62
N VAL A 174 10.63 16.98 -2.49
CA VAL A 174 10.00 16.21 -3.56
C VAL A 174 8.74 16.95 -3.99
N GLU A 175 8.80 17.50 -5.20
CA GLU A 175 7.71 18.25 -5.79
C GLU A 175 6.61 17.34 -6.37
N ARG A 176 5.44 17.95 -6.58
CA ARG A 176 4.29 17.32 -7.21
C ARG A 176 4.63 16.70 -8.56
N GLY A 177 4.16 15.47 -8.76
CA GLY A 177 4.38 14.71 -10.00
C GLY A 177 5.71 13.92 -10.06
N ALA A 178 6.54 13.97 -9.02
CA ALA A 178 7.67 13.08 -8.90
C ALA A 178 7.21 11.62 -8.71
N VAL A 179 7.74 10.71 -9.54
CA VAL A 179 7.43 9.28 -9.47
C VAL A 179 8.67 8.52 -9.00
N LEU A 180 8.55 7.89 -7.82
CA LEU A 180 9.59 7.03 -7.25
C LEU A 180 9.17 5.57 -7.39
N GLU A 181 9.70 4.89 -8.40
CA GLU A 181 9.39 3.48 -8.67
C GLU A 181 10.39 2.54 -8.01
N THR A 182 9.90 1.71 -7.09
CA THR A 182 10.68 0.68 -6.38
C THR A 182 10.44 -0.74 -6.93
N PHE A 183 9.69 -0.85 -8.02
CA PHE A 183 9.17 -2.09 -8.57
C PHE A 183 9.24 -2.08 -10.10
N VAL A 184 9.65 -3.21 -10.68
CA VAL A 184 9.54 -3.48 -12.13
C VAL A 184 8.96 -4.88 -12.34
N GLU A 185 7.90 -4.98 -13.15
CA GLU A 185 7.34 -6.25 -13.60
C GLU A 185 8.07 -6.73 -14.86
N LEU A 186 8.61 -7.95 -14.82
CA LEU A 186 9.29 -8.56 -15.95
C LEU A 186 8.27 -9.25 -16.88
N PRO A 187 8.60 -9.45 -18.18
CA PRO A 187 7.71 -10.13 -19.13
C PRO A 187 7.27 -11.54 -18.71
N SER A 188 7.99 -12.18 -17.80
CA SER A 188 7.65 -13.50 -17.23
C SER A 188 6.64 -13.45 -16.06
N GLY A 189 6.17 -12.27 -15.67
CA GLY A 189 5.30 -12.07 -14.49
C GLY A 189 6.05 -12.10 -13.14
N SER A 190 7.38 -12.20 -13.19
CA SER A 190 8.23 -12.05 -12.00
C SER A 190 8.42 -10.57 -11.64
N ILE A 191 8.67 -10.32 -10.36
CA ILE A 191 8.74 -8.98 -9.80
C ILE A 191 10.18 -8.73 -9.34
N MET A 192 10.75 -7.61 -9.77
CA MET A 192 11.98 -7.09 -9.16
C MET A 192 11.66 -5.88 -8.28
N LEU A 193 12.17 -5.93 -7.05
CA LEU A 193 12.11 -4.82 -6.10
C LEU A 193 13.53 -4.27 -5.93
N ASP A 194 13.71 -2.97 -6.18
CA ASP A 194 14.98 -2.29 -5.94
C ASP A 194 14.80 -1.02 -5.09
N ARG A 195 15.89 -0.60 -4.44
CA ARG A 195 15.90 0.60 -3.61
C ARG A 195 16.05 1.85 -4.48
N VAL A 196 15.39 2.93 -4.05
CA VAL A 196 15.47 4.27 -4.64
C VAL A 196 15.82 5.28 -3.56
#